data_AF-A0A2H0VUQ9-F1
#
_entry.id   AF-A0A2H0VUQ9-F1
#
_cell.length_a   1.000
_cell.length_b   1.000
_cell.length_c   1.000
_cell.angle_alpha   90.00
_cell.angle_beta   90.00
_cell.angle_gamma   90.00
#
_symmetry.space_group_name_H-M   'P 1'
#
loop_
_entity.id
_entity.type
_entity.pdbx_description
1 polymer ?
#
loop_
_entity_poly.entity_id
_entity_poly.type
_entity_poly.pdbx_seq_one_letter_code
_entity_poly.pdbx_strand_id
1 'polypeptide(L)'
;MSTYIQLKKGKCKAIRQKHHWIYSGAVAGSPEFADGDIAEVRSSTGDRLGLAMLNRGRSILGHMLAFGDETLAEALSKRIKEAADLRRRWFDPKQTNAVRIINAEGDGIPGLIVDSYNNTLVMQVANPGIERIKDEIVGYLVKELNPTSIYEKSTSFMRKKEGLEEVRGLVYGKDAPEVEILENGLRYAVHVLEGQKTGLFLDQREMRSLVRTLSDNKRVLNCFAYTGGFSIAALAGNATHVDSVEMSAKCEARIEKNLSLNNLENHTFICDDVFDYLKTTDWNYDLVILDPPAFVKKRNDIDKAFRAYKDLNRHAIEKMPSGSLLLTCSCSYHVDESLFQNILFRAANEAGRSVRIIEKHRLAHDHPVSIFHPESSYLKSFLLYIH
;
A
#
# COMPACT_ATOMS: atom_id res chain seq x y z
N MET A 1 -22.42 1.34 -31.15
CA MET A 1 -22.27 -0.13 -31.22
C MET A 1 -21.70 -0.58 -29.89
N SER A 2 -22.19 -1.67 -29.29
CA SER A 2 -21.56 -2.22 -28.09
C SER A 2 -20.18 -2.75 -28.48
N THR A 3 -19.13 -2.10 -28.00
CA THR A 3 -17.75 -2.56 -28.19
C THR A 3 -17.59 -3.88 -27.43
N TYR A 4 -17.13 -4.93 -28.12
CA TYR A 4 -16.81 -6.20 -27.49
C TYR A 4 -15.40 -6.65 -27.89
N ILE A 5 -14.78 -7.45 -27.03
CA ILE A 5 -13.56 -8.18 -27.34
C ILE A 5 -13.80 -9.68 -27.24
N GLN A 6 -13.22 -10.44 -28.16
CA GLN A 6 -13.34 -11.89 -28.17
C GLN A 6 -12.03 -12.53 -27.71
N LEU A 7 -12.12 -13.51 -26.81
CA LEU A 7 -10.95 -14.28 -26.37
C LEU A 7 -10.68 -15.47 -27.29
N LYS A 8 -9.39 -15.80 -27.49
CA LYS A 8 -8.94 -16.99 -28.23
C LYS A 8 -9.42 -18.28 -27.55
N LYS A 9 -9.57 -19.34 -28.33
CA LYS A 9 -9.91 -20.69 -27.82
C LYS A 9 -8.94 -21.09 -26.70
N GLY A 10 -9.50 -21.55 -25.57
CA GLY A 10 -8.73 -21.96 -24.39
C GLY A 10 -8.22 -20.81 -23.49
N LYS A 11 -8.45 -19.55 -23.84
CA LYS A 11 -7.98 -18.39 -23.06
C LYS A 11 -9.02 -17.79 -22.10
N CYS A 12 -10.20 -18.39 -21.99
CA CYS A 12 -11.26 -17.93 -21.07
C CYS A 12 -11.11 -18.46 -19.63
N LYS A 13 -10.20 -19.41 -19.38
CA LYS A 13 -10.08 -20.10 -18.08
C LYS A 13 -9.86 -19.12 -16.92
N ALA A 14 -8.90 -18.22 -17.05
CA ALA A 14 -8.57 -17.24 -16.01
C ALA A 14 -9.77 -16.33 -15.69
N ILE A 15 -10.47 -15.83 -16.70
CA ILE A 15 -11.64 -14.95 -16.52
C ILE A 15 -12.82 -15.70 -15.87
N ARG A 16 -13.06 -16.96 -16.27
CA ARG A 16 -14.07 -17.81 -15.60
C ARG A 16 -13.71 -18.09 -14.14
N GLN A 17 -12.42 -18.12 -13.82
CA GLN A 17 -11.87 -18.22 -12.47
C GLN A 17 -11.75 -16.85 -11.77
N LYS A 18 -12.43 -15.81 -12.29
CA LYS A 18 -12.52 -14.47 -11.70
C LYS A 18 -11.21 -13.68 -11.64
N HIS A 19 -10.22 -14.04 -12.46
CA HIS A 19 -9.02 -13.23 -12.62
C HIS A 19 -9.36 -11.90 -13.30
N HIS A 20 -8.85 -10.79 -12.78
CA HIS A 20 -9.19 -9.46 -13.29
C HIS A 20 -8.46 -9.11 -14.59
N TRP A 21 -7.24 -9.59 -14.81
CA TRP A 21 -6.49 -9.20 -16.00
C TRP A 21 -6.81 -10.05 -17.24
N ILE A 22 -6.94 -9.36 -18.37
CA ILE A 22 -6.98 -9.93 -19.72
C ILE A 22 -5.67 -9.59 -20.41
N TYR A 23 -4.85 -10.59 -20.67
CA TYR A 23 -3.60 -10.37 -21.39
C TYR A 23 -3.84 -10.15 -22.89
N SER A 24 -3.08 -9.25 -23.53
CA SER A 24 -3.20 -8.94 -24.95
C SER A 24 -3.08 -10.19 -25.85
N GLY A 25 -2.17 -11.11 -25.50
CA GLY A 25 -2.01 -12.38 -26.20
C GLY A 25 -3.24 -13.31 -26.13
N ALA A 26 -4.17 -13.09 -25.19
CA ALA A 26 -5.41 -13.86 -25.04
C ALA A 26 -6.56 -13.38 -25.95
N VAL A 27 -6.46 -12.17 -26.50
CA VAL A 27 -7.52 -11.55 -27.32
C VAL A 27 -7.34 -11.95 -28.78
N ALA A 28 -8.45 -12.26 -29.44
CA ALA A 28 -8.51 -12.59 -30.87
C ALA A 28 -8.63 -11.31 -31.72
N GLY A 29 -7.93 -11.29 -32.86
CA GLY A 29 -7.89 -10.13 -33.74
C GLY A 29 -7.23 -8.90 -33.10
N SER A 30 -7.55 -7.73 -33.66
CA SER A 30 -7.06 -6.43 -33.23
C SER A 30 -8.27 -5.51 -33.03
N PRO A 31 -8.96 -5.59 -31.88
CA PRO A 31 -10.17 -4.80 -31.65
C PRO A 31 -9.87 -3.30 -31.61
N GLU A 32 -10.76 -2.51 -32.18
CA GLU A 32 -10.71 -1.05 -32.11
C GLU A 32 -11.49 -0.56 -30.88
N PHE A 33 -10.84 0.24 -30.05
CA PHE A 33 -11.38 0.84 -28.82
C PHE A 33 -10.48 2.00 -28.39
N ALA A 34 -10.99 2.96 -27.65
CA ALA A 34 -10.18 3.99 -27.00
C ALA A 34 -9.84 3.59 -25.55
N ASP A 35 -8.75 4.13 -25.01
CA ASP A 35 -8.31 3.80 -23.65
C ASP A 35 -9.35 4.22 -22.62
N GLY A 36 -9.75 3.27 -21.78
CA GLY A 36 -10.84 3.39 -20.81
C GLY A 36 -12.21 2.96 -21.34
N ASP A 37 -12.34 2.55 -22.60
CA ASP A 37 -13.59 1.96 -23.09
C ASP A 37 -13.98 0.75 -22.24
N ILE A 38 -15.26 0.69 -21.87
CA ILE A 38 -15.84 -0.48 -21.20
C ILE A 38 -16.48 -1.34 -22.27
N ALA A 39 -15.99 -2.56 -22.41
CA ALA A 39 -16.41 -3.49 -23.46
C ALA A 39 -16.89 -4.81 -22.89
N GLU A 40 -17.80 -5.45 -23.64
CA GLU A 40 -18.20 -6.82 -23.34
C GLU A 40 -17.06 -7.79 -23.68
N VAL A 41 -16.77 -8.73 -22.78
CA VAL A 41 -15.78 -9.77 -23.00
C VAL A 41 -16.48 -11.05 -23.38
N ARG A 42 -16.16 -11.60 -24.56
CA ARG A 42 -16.79 -12.81 -25.09
C ARG A 42 -15.82 -13.98 -25.21
N SER A 43 -16.33 -15.19 -25.04
CA SER A 43 -15.59 -16.43 -25.30
C SER A 43 -15.36 -16.65 -26.80
N SER A 44 -14.52 -17.62 -27.16
CA SER A 44 -14.33 -18.01 -28.56
C SER A 44 -15.61 -18.55 -29.23
N THR A 45 -16.61 -18.96 -28.44
CA THR A 45 -17.93 -19.43 -28.91
C THR A 45 -19.01 -18.35 -28.84
N GLY A 46 -18.69 -17.15 -28.35
CA GLY A 46 -19.59 -15.99 -28.30
C GLY A 46 -20.27 -15.75 -26.95
N ASP A 47 -20.08 -16.64 -25.96
CA ASP A 47 -20.67 -16.48 -24.62
C ASP A 47 -20.15 -15.22 -23.94
N ARG A 48 -21.04 -14.48 -23.29
CA ARG A 48 -20.67 -13.33 -22.46
C ARG A 48 -19.93 -13.80 -21.20
N LEU A 49 -18.76 -13.23 -20.95
CA LEU A 49 -17.93 -13.50 -19.78
C LEU A 49 -17.97 -12.36 -18.76
N GLY A 50 -18.39 -11.16 -19.18
CA GLY A 50 -18.51 -9.99 -18.32
C GLY A 50 -18.19 -8.68 -19.05
N LEU A 51 -17.81 -7.67 -18.27
CA LEU A 51 -17.39 -6.35 -18.75
C LEU A 51 -15.96 -6.06 -18.29
N ALA A 52 -15.14 -5.51 -19.18
CA ALA A 52 -13.79 -5.08 -18.88
C ALA A 52 -13.52 -3.65 -19.35
N MET A 53 -12.72 -2.94 -18.57
CA MET A 53 -12.10 -1.68 -18.97
C MET A 53 -10.88 -1.99 -19.83
N LEU A 54 -10.83 -1.44 -21.04
CA LEU A 54 -9.76 -1.70 -22.00
C LEU A 54 -8.71 -0.59 -21.97
N ASN A 55 -7.43 -0.95 -22.12
CA ASN A 55 -6.34 0.01 -22.29
C ASN A 55 -5.30 -0.51 -23.30
N ARG A 56 -4.93 0.34 -24.26
CA ARG A 56 -3.89 0.12 -25.27
C ARG A 56 -2.53 0.36 -24.63
N GLY A 57 -2.06 -0.62 -23.88
CA GLY A 57 -0.73 -0.54 -23.33
C GLY A 57 -0.30 -1.84 -22.67
N ARG A 58 0.60 -2.57 -23.34
CA ARG A 58 1.42 -3.68 -22.80
C ARG A 58 0.77 -5.07 -22.85
N SER A 59 1.27 -5.95 -21.96
CA SER A 59 0.85 -7.33 -21.82
C SER A 59 -0.58 -7.47 -21.29
N ILE A 60 -1.11 -6.50 -20.55
CA ILE A 60 -2.49 -6.51 -20.02
C ILE A 60 -3.31 -5.53 -20.86
N LEU A 61 -4.28 -6.06 -21.61
CA LEU A 61 -5.15 -5.28 -22.48
C LEU A 61 -6.41 -4.80 -21.77
N GLY A 62 -6.89 -5.54 -20.77
CA GLY A 62 -8.13 -5.20 -20.08
C GLY A 62 -8.19 -5.66 -18.64
N HIS A 63 -9.03 -4.98 -17.88
CA HIS A 63 -9.30 -5.27 -16.47
C HIS A 63 -10.80 -5.53 -16.29
N MET A 64 -11.16 -6.76 -15.91
CA MET A 64 -12.54 -7.15 -15.63
C MET A 64 -13.09 -6.35 -14.46
N LEU A 65 -14.26 -5.74 -14.64
CA LEU A 65 -14.98 -5.01 -13.60
C LEU A 65 -16.28 -5.74 -13.21
N ALA A 66 -16.93 -6.40 -14.17
CA ALA A 66 -18.14 -7.20 -13.95
C ALA A 66 -17.95 -8.60 -14.54
N PHE A 67 -18.50 -9.64 -13.92
CA PHE A 67 -18.38 -11.02 -14.41
C PHE A 67 -19.74 -11.64 -14.71
N GLY A 68 -19.78 -12.50 -15.74
CA GLY A 68 -21.03 -13.11 -16.19
C GLY A 68 -21.99 -12.07 -16.73
N ASP A 69 -23.23 -12.09 -16.25
CA ASP A 69 -24.29 -11.21 -16.75
C ASP A 69 -24.42 -9.88 -15.99
N GLU A 70 -23.65 -9.69 -14.92
CA GLU A 70 -23.64 -8.45 -14.12
C GLU A 70 -23.54 -7.20 -15.02
N THR A 71 -24.43 -6.24 -14.78
CA THR A 71 -24.31 -4.90 -15.35
C THR A 71 -23.22 -4.13 -14.62
N LEU A 72 -22.74 -3.03 -15.23
CA LEU A 72 -21.74 -2.16 -14.61
C LEU A 72 -22.24 -1.58 -13.27
N ALA A 73 -23.47 -1.08 -13.24
CA ALA A 73 -24.07 -0.47 -12.06
C ALA A 73 -24.22 -1.47 -10.90
N GLU A 74 -24.72 -2.67 -11.18
CA GLU A 74 -24.81 -3.76 -10.19
C GLU A 74 -23.41 -4.10 -9.65
N ALA A 75 -22.43 -4.23 -10.55
CA ALA A 75 -21.08 -4.59 -10.17
C ALA A 75 -20.44 -3.57 -9.22
N LEU A 76 -20.52 -2.28 -9.56
CA LEU A 76 -19.99 -1.18 -8.75
C LEU A 76 -20.71 -1.06 -7.40
N SER A 77 -22.04 -1.00 -7.42
CA SER A 77 -22.83 -0.87 -6.19
C SER A 77 -22.57 -2.02 -5.22
N LYS A 78 -22.49 -3.25 -5.74
CA LYS A 78 -22.21 -4.44 -4.93
C LYS A 78 -20.80 -4.42 -4.34
N ARG A 79 -19.77 -4.17 -5.16
CA ARG A 79 -18.36 -4.22 -4.72
C ARG A 79 -18.03 -3.12 -3.72
N ILE A 80 -18.49 -1.89 -3.95
CA ILE A 80 -18.28 -0.77 -3.01
C ILE A 80 -18.92 -1.09 -1.66
N LYS A 81 -20.16 -1.61 -1.68
CA LYS A 81 -20.86 -2.03 -0.47
C LYS A 81 -20.14 -3.16 0.26
N GLU A 82 -19.78 -4.23 -0.44
CA GLU A 82 -19.06 -5.37 0.15
C GLU A 82 -17.71 -4.94 0.76
N ALA A 83 -16.97 -4.06 0.07
CA ALA A 83 -15.71 -3.52 0.54
C ALA A 83 -15.91 -2.68 1.82
N ALA A 84 -16.91 -1.79 1.86
CA ALA A 84 -17.26 -1.01 3.04
C ALA A 84 -17.71 -1.88 4.22
N ASP A 85 -18.58 -2.86 3.97
CA ASP A 85 -19.09 -3.77 4.99
C ASP A 85 -18.01 -4.70 5.55
N LEU A 86 -16.98 -5.04 4.77
CA LEU A 86 -15.79 -5.73 5.29
C LEU A 86 -15.07 -4.87 6.34
N ARG A 87 -14.81 -3.58 6.06
CA ARG A 87 -14.08 -2.70 6.98
C ARG A 87 -14.91 -2.38 8.22
N ARG A 88 -16.22 -2.13 8.07
CA ARG A 88 -17.15 -1.93 9.21
C ARG A 88 -17.16 -3.12 10.17
N ARG A 89 -16.99 -4.34 9.67
CA ARG A 89 -16.93 -5.56 10.51
C ARG A 89 -15.60 -5.73 11.23
N TRP A 90 -14.51 -5.22 10.65
CA TRP A 90 -13.16 -5.45 11.16
C TRP A 90 -12.66 -4.34 12.09
N PHE A 91 -13.12 -3.11 11.90
CA PHE A 91 -12.63 -1.93 12.63
C PHE A 91 -13.73 -1.30 13.48
N ASP A 92 -13.45 -1.14 14.77
CA ASP A 92 -14.22 -0.25 15.64
C ASP A 92 -13.78 1.21 15.37
N PRO A 93 -14.66 2.09 14.87
CA PRO A 93 -14.32 3.49 14.59
C PRO A 93 -13.91 4.29 15.83
N LYS A 94 -14.21 3.80 17.04
CA LYS A 94 -13.72 4.42 18.29
C LYS A 94 -12.25 4.14 18.57
N GLN A 95 -11.69 3.09 17.96
CA GLN A 95 -10.28 2.71 18.08
C GLN A 95 -9.50 3.03 16.81
N THR A 96 -10.10 2.80 15.65
CA THR A 96 -9.48 2.99 14.33
C THR A 96 -10.49 3.56 13.35
N ASN A 97 -10.33 4.82 12.99
CA ASN A 97 -11.18 5.52 12.02
C ASN A 97 -10.42 5.91 10.72
N ALA A 98 -9.19 5.45 10.57
CA ALA A 98 -8.45 5.53 9.32
C ALA A 98 -8.24 4.14 8.70
N VAL A 99 -8.86 3.89 7.55
CA VAL A 99 -8.91 2.57 6.90
C VAL A 99 -8.91 2.69 5.38
N ARG A 100 -8.28 1.73 4.69
CA ARG A 100 -8.47 1.54 3.25
C ARG A 100 -9.84 0.92 2.98
N ILE A 101 -10.75 1.67 2.38
CA ILE A 101 -12.08 1.17 2.03
C ILE A 101 -12.05 0.31 0.78
N ILE A 102 -11.32 0.74 -0.26
CA ILE A 102 -11.19 0.01 -1.53
C ILE A 102 -9.71 -0.19 -1.86
N ASN A 103 -9.32 -1.44 -2.12
CA ASN A 103 -7.95 -1.88 -2.43
C ASN A 103 -7.87 -2.54 -3.82
N ALA A 104 -8.28 -1.81 -4.86
CA ALA A 104 -8.18 -2.22 -6.26
C ALA A 104 -8.77 -3.62 -6.55
N GLU A 105 -8.01 -4.51 -7.21
CA GLU A 105 -8.39 -5.90 -7.48
C GLU A 105 -8.71 -6.70 -6.20
N GLY A 106 -8.17 -6.29 -5.04
CA GLY A 106 -8.49 -6.90 -3.74
C GLY A 106 -9.96 -6.78 -3.37
N ASP A 107 -10.63 -5.72 -3.83
CA ASP A 107 -12.07 -5.46 -3.64
C ASP A 107 -12.86 -5.50 -4.95
N GLY A 108 -12.24 -6.05 -6.01
CA GLY A 108 -12.89 -6.29 -7.29
C GLY A 108 -13.09 -5.05 -8.18
N ILE A 109 -12.44 -3.92 -7.87
CA ILE A 109 -12.51 -2.67 -8.66
C ILE A 109 -11.10 -2.28 -9.11
N PRO A 110 -10.57 -2.90 -10.18
CA PRO A 110 -9.18 -2.70 -10.61
C PRO A 110 -8.83 -1.23 -10.86
N GLY A 111 -7.69 -0.79 -10.31
CA GLY A 111 -7.19 0.57 -10.51
C GLY A 111 -7.87 1.67 -9.67
N LEU A 112 -8.75 1.31 -8.73
CA LEU A 112 -9.31 2.24 -7.74
C LEU A 112 -8.78 1.92 -6.34
N ILE A 113 -8.20 2.92 -5.69
CA ILE A 113 -7.91 2.88 -4.25
C ILE A 113 -8.74 3.98 -3.57
N VAL A 114 -9.33 3.68 -2.41
CA VAL A 114 -10.01 4.68 -1.57
C VAL A 114 -9.61 4.46 -0.13
N ASP A 115 -8.92 5.43 0.46
CA ASP A 115 -8.64 5.48 1.89
C ASP A 115 -9.64 6.42 2.58
N SER A 116 -10.09 6.07 3.77
CA SER A 116 -10.90 6.91 4.65
C SER A 116 -10.05 7.36 5.82
N TYR A 117 -10.03 8.65 6.10
CA TYR A 117 -9.40 9.29 7.25
C TYR A 117 -10.49 10.03 8.01
N ASN A 118 -11.06 9.41 9.05
CA ASN A 118 -12.11 9.99 9.88
C ASN A 118 -13.23 10.65 9.06
N ASN A 119 -13.84 9.88 8.16
CA ASN A 119 -14.90 10.30 7.25
C ASN A 119 -14.50 11.27 6.10
N THR A 120 -13.21 11.56 5.94
CA THR A 120 -12.65 12.20 4.74
C THR A 120 -12.05 11.13 3.82
N LEU A 121 -12.58 10.99 2.60
CA LEU A 121 -12.08 10.00 1.64
C LEU A 121 -10.98 10.59 0.77
N VAL A 122 -10.01 9.75 0.43
CA VAL A 122 -8.94 10.04 -0.52
C VAL A 122 -8.90 8.92 -1.54
N MET A 123 -9.28 9.24 -2.77
CA MET A 123 -9.25 8.29 -3.87
C MET A 123 -8.01 8.44 -4.73
N GLN A 124 -7.52 7.32 -5.25
CA GLN A 124 -6.51 7.28 -6.30
C GLN A 124 -7.06 6.48 -7.47
N VAL A 125 -7.02 7.10 -8.65
CA VAL A 125 -7.43 6.49 -9.90
C VAL A 125 -6.19 6.21 -10.72
N ALA A 126 -5.99 4.94 -11.07
CA ALA A 126 -4.84 4.50 -11.85
C ALA A 126 -5.22 3.79 -13.15
N ASN A 127 -6.51 3.68 -13.48
CA ASN A 127 -6.99 3.02 -14.69
C ASN A 127 -7.87 3.97 -15.52
N PRO A 128 -7.65 4.09 -16.85
CA PRO A 128 -8.45 5.00 -17.68
C PRO A 128 -9.95 4.71 -17.70
N GLY A 129 -10.36 3.45 -17.53
CA GLY A 129 -11.78 3.10 -17.44
C GLY A 129 -12.42 3.64 -16.18
N ILE A 130 -11.73 3.53 -15.03
CA ILE A 130 -12.16 4.13 -13.76
C ILE A 130 -12.23 5.66 -13.88
N GLU A 131 -11.26 6.29 -14.57
CA GLU A 131 -11.27 7.74 -14.81
C GLU A 131 -12.55 8.19 -15.52
N ARG A 132 -13.01 7.43 -16.53
CA ARG A 132 -14.22 7.77 -17.29
C ARG A 132 -15.51 7.64 -16.48
N ILE A 133 -15.58 6.69 -15.56
CA ILE A 133 -16.76 6.45 -14.72
C ILE A 133 -16.59 7.04 -13.30
N LYS A 134 -15.64 7.95 -13.12
CA LYS A 134 -15.26 8.50 -11.82
C LYS A 134 -16.43 9.16 -11.11
N ASP A 135 -17.22 9.96 -11.83
CA ASP A 135 -18.37 10.67 -11.25
C ASP A 135 -19.46 9.70 -10.75
N GLU A 136 -19.70 8.59 -11.47
CA GLU A 136 -20.59 7.52 -11.02
C GLU A 136 -20.07 6.86 -9.74
N ILE A 137 -18.78 6.55 -9.68
CA ILE A 137 -18.12 5.98 -8.51
C ILE A 137 -18.23 6.92 -7.31
N VAL A 138 -17.98 8.22 -7.49
CA VAL A 138 -18.16 9.24 -6.45
C VAL A 138 -19.59 9.23 -5.93
N GLY A 139 -20.59 9.14 -6.82
CA GLY A 139 -22.01 8.99 -6.43
C GLY A 139 -22.27 7.77 -5.55
N TYR A 140 -21.70 6.61 -5.89
CA TYR A 140 -21.81 5.40 -5.07
C TYR A 140 -21.09 5.54 -3.71
N LEU A 141 -19.90 6.14 -3.69
CA LEU A 141 -19.16 6.40 -2.45
C LEU A 141 -19.92 7.33 -1.51
N VAL A 142 -20.51 8.41 -2.04
CA VAL A 142 -21.33 9.34 -1.27
C VAL A 142 -22.54 8.62 -0.68
N LYS A 143 -23.24 7.82 -1.49
CA LYS A 143 -24.41 7.06 -1.05
C LYS A 143 -24.09 6.02 0.02
N GLU A 144 -23.00 5.27 -0.13
CA GLU A 144 -22.67 4.15 0.76
C GLU A 144 -21.97 4.61 2.05
N LEU A 145 -21.13 5.66 1.98
CA LEU A 145 -20.24 6.05 3.08
C LEU A 145 -20.63 7.36 3.76
N ASN A 146 -21.45 8.20 3.14
CA ASN A 146 -21.81 9.54 3.62
C ASN A 146 -20.59 10.37 4.10
N PRO A 147 -19.56 10.53 3.25
CA PRO A 147 -18.31 11.18 3.62
C PRO A 147 -18.48 12.69 3.78
N THR A 148 -17.67 13.29 4.64
CA THR A 148 -17.60 14.75 4.79
C THR A 148 -17.01 15.38 3.53
N SER A 149 -15.98 14.74 2.97
CA SER A 149 -15.24 15.20 1.80
C SER A 149 -14.66 14.02 1.03
N ILE A 150 -14.49 14.20 -0.28
CA ILE A 150 -13.73 13.28 -1.13
C ILE A 150 -12.66 14.09 -1.86
N TYR A 151 -11.41 13.67 -1.70
CA TYR A 151 -10.27 14.19 -2.44
C TYR A 151 -9.78 13.16 -3.45
N GLU A 152 -9.33 13.63 -4.60
CA GLU A 152 -8.52 12.83 -5.52
C GLU A 152 -7.04 13.15 -5.32
N LYS A 153 -6.23 12.10 -5.25
CA LYS A 153 -4.76 12.20 -5.22
C LYS A 153 -4.13 11.14 -6.10
N SER A 154 -4.30 11.38 -7.39
CA SER A 154 -3.88 10.53 -8.49
C SER A 154 -2.56 11.03 -9.06
N THR A 155 -1.46 10.85 -8.32
CA THR A 155 -0.11 11.30 -8.69
C THR A 155 0.89 10.15 -8.87
N SER A 156 0.38 8.91 -8.96
CA SER A 156 1.24 7.73 -9.00
C SER A 156 1.94 7.58 -10.36
N PHE A 157 3.16 7.03 -10.34
CA PHE A 157 3.87 6.67 -11.57
C PHE A 157 3.10 5.66 -12.44
N MET A 158 2.26 4.82 -11.82
CA MET A 158 1.41 3.89 -12.56
C MET A 158 0.35 4.63 -13.37
N ARG A 159 -0.24 5.71 -12.85
CA ARG A 159 -1.20 6.53 -13.60
C ARG A 159 -0.61 7.13 -14.87
N LYS A 160 0.58 7.75 -14.76
CA LYS A 160 1.30 8.29 -15.93
C LYS A 160 1.63 7.22 -16.96
N LYS A 161 1.92 6.00 -16.50
CA LYS A 161 2.19 4.83 -17.35
C LYS A 161 0.96 4.37 -18.15
N GLU A 162 -0.24 4.68 -17.68
CA GLU A 162 -1.52 4.41 -18.35
C GLU A 162 -1.99 5.60 -19.21
N GLY A 163 -1.16 6.63 -19.38
CA GLY A 163 -1.46 7.78 -20.25
C GLY A 163 -2.34 8.86 -19.62
N LEU A 164 -2.53 8.82 -18.29
CA LEU A 164 -3.37 9.78 -17.57
C LEU A 164 -2.54 10.88 -16.90
N GLU A 165 -3.06 12.10 -16.92
CA GLU A 165 -2.48 13.27 -16.24
C GLU A 165 -2.62 13.20 -14.73
N GLU A 166 -1.69 13.80 -13.99
CA GLU A 166 -1.75 13.86 -12.54
C GLU A 166 -2.93 14.75 -12.08
N VAL A 167 -3.68 14.26 -11.10
CA VAL A 167 -4.82 14.98 -10.53
C VAL A 167 -4.70 15.04 -9.01
N ARG A 168 -4.91 16.24 -8.46
CA ARG A 168 -4.93 16.48 -7.03
C ARG A 168 -5.96 17.56 -6.71
N GLY A 169 -6.95 17.26 -5.89
CA GLY A 169 -7.95 18.26 -5.50
C GLY A 169 -9.17 17.69 -4.81
N LEU A 170 -10.04 18.60 -4.36
CA LEU A 170 -11.35 18.26 -3.81
C LEU A 170 -12.29 17.84 -4.96
N VAL A 171 -13.00 16.73 -4.76
CA VAL A 171 -13.99 16.18 -5.71
C VAL A 171 -15.41 16.36 -5.18
N TYR A 172 -15.60 16.27 -3.86
CA TYR A 172 -16.91 16.39 -3.22
C TYR A 172 -16.77 16.92 -1.79
N GLY A 173 -17.77 17.67 -1.33
CA GLY A 173 -17.91 18.05 0.08
C GLY A 173 -17.15 19.32 0.47
N LYS A 174 -16.64 19.36 1.70
CA LYS A 174 -15.98 20.55 2.28
C LYS A 174 -14.46 20.49 2.12
N ASP A 175 -13.81 21.62 1.90
CA ASP A 175 -12.35 21.64 1.87
C ASP A 175 -11.76 21.70 3.29
N ALA A 176 -11.32 20.55 3.80
CA ALA A 176 -10.61 20.38 5.07
C ALA A 176 -9.52 19.28 4.91
N PRO A 177 -8.36 19.60 4.31
CA PRO A 177 -7.38 18.60 3.90
C PRO A 177 -6.48 18.11 5.03
N GLU A 178 -6.53 18.74 6.21
CA GLU A 178 -5.87 18.27 7.43
C GLU A 178 -6.91 17.61 8.35
N VAL A 179 -6.64 16.36 8.71
CA VAL A 179 -7.58 15.51 9.45
C VAL A 179 -6.85 14.82 10.59
N GLU A 180 -7.42 14.89 11.79
CA GLU A 180 -7.01 14.04 12.91
C GLU A 180 -7.73 12.69 12.84
N ILE A 181 -6.95 11.62 12.98
CA ILE A 181 -7.44 10.24 12.93
C ILE A 181 -7.03 9.46 14.18
N LEU A 182 -7.70 8.34 14.37
CA LEU A 182 -7.39 7.30 15.34
C LEU A 182 -6.95 6.03 14.62
N GLU A 183 -5.87 5.42 15.10
CA GLU A 183 -5.44 4.08 14.75
C GLU A 183 -5.01 3.33 16.01
N ASN A 184 -5.74 2.28 16.35
CA ASN A 184 -5.54 1.45 17.54
C ASN A 184 -5.39 2.26 18.84
N GLY A 185 -6.22 3.30 18.95
CA GLY A 185 -6.26 4.23 20.09
C GLY A 185 -5.21 5.34 20.05
N LEU A 186 -4.31 5.36 19.06
CA LEU A 186 -3.31 6.43 18.88
C LEU A 186 -3.81 7.47 17.90
N ARG A 187 -3.49 8.74 18.17
CA ARG A 187 -3.90 9.88 17.34
C ARG A 187 -2.83 10.26 16.34
N TYR A 188 -3.22 10.60 15.12
CA TYR A 188 -2.31 11.10 14.08
C TYR A 188 -2.93 12.27 13.33
N ALA A 189 -2.13 13.27 13.03
CA ALA A 189 -2.47 14.34 12.08
C ALA A 189 -2.08 13.90 10.66
N VAL A 190 -3.05 13.90 9.75
CA VAL A 190 -2.88 13.51 8.35
C VAL A 190 -3.26 14.67 7.45
N HIS A 191 -2.33 15.09 6.60
CA HIS A 191 -2.64 16.00 5.51
C HIS A 191 -2.87 15.19 4.22
N VAL A 192 -4.12 15.05 3.80
CA VAL A 192 -4.51 14.14 2.71
C VAL A 192 -3.89 14.52 1.37
N LEU A 193 -3.77 15.82 1.10
CA LEU A 193 -3.17 16.36 -0.11
C LEU A 193 -1.62 16.37 -0.07
N GLU A 194 -1.00 16.82 1.01
CA GLU A 194 0.48 16.99 1.10
C GLU A 194 1.26 15.79 1.66
N GLY A 195 0.59 14.80 2.24
CA GLY A 195 1.23 13.57 2.70
C GLY A 195 1.84 12.75 1.55
N GLN A 196 2.66 11.76 1.85
CA GLN A 196 2.98 10.72 0.87
C GLN A 196 1.79 9.76 0.68
N LYS A 197 1.73 9.07 -0.47
CA LYS A 197 0.56 8.26 -0.88
C LYS A 197 -0.74 9.06 -0.71
N THR A 198 -1.66 8.59 0.12
CA THR A 198 -2.94 9.23 0.45
C THR A 198 -2.91 10.03 1.75
N GLY A 199 -1.81 9.99 2.51
CA GLY A 199 -1.66 10.67 3.80
C GLY A 199 -0.78 9.91 4.79
N LEU A 200 -1.22 8.70 5.16
CA LEU A 200 -0.55 7.77 6.09
C LEU A 200 -0.42 6.38 5.43
N PHE A 201 0.62 5.64 5.79
CA PHE A 201 0.82 4.25 5.35
C PHE A 201 -0.06 3.31 6.18
N LEU A 202 -1.34 3.19 5.81
CA LEU A 202 -2.32 2.33 6.48
C LEU A 202 -1.99 0.83 6.35
N ASP A 203 -1.24 0.45 5.30
CA ASP A 203 -0.74 -0.90 5.08
C ASP A 203 0.19 -1.40 6.21
N GLN A 204 0.85 -0.48 6.92
CA GLN A 204 1.76 -0.76 8.03
C GLN A 204 1.07 -0.78 9.42
N ARG A 205 -0.26 -0.69 9.52
CA ARG A 205 -0.99 -0.65 10.82
C ARG A 205 -0.62 -1.80 11.76
N GLU A 206 -0.61 -3.02 11.23
CA GLU A 206 -0.30 -4.19 12.04
C GLU A 206 1.17 -4.20 12.47
N MET A 207 2.08 -3.69 11.63
CA MET A 207 3.50 -3.56 12.01
C MET A 207 3.65 -2.57 13.15
N ARG A 208 2.95 -1.43 13.10
CA ARG A 208 2.97 -0.45 14.18
C ARG A 208 2.44 -1.05 15.48
N SER A 209 1.40 -1.87 15.40
CA SER A 209 0.85 -2.58 16.56
C SER A 209 1.85 -3.57 17.14
N LEU A 210 2.55 -4.33 16.30
CA LEU A 210 3.64 -5.21 16.72
C LEU A 210 4.81 -4.44 17.34
N VAL A 211 5.23 -3.33 16.74
CA VAL A 211 6.28 -2.48 17.31
C VAL A 211 5.89 -1.99 18.70
N ARG A 212 4.63 -1.55 18.88
CA ARG A 212 4.11 -1.15 20.19
C ARG A 212 4.23 -2.27 21.24
N THR A 213 3.90 -3.52 20.89
CA THR A 213 4.00 -4.64 21.86
C THR A 213 5.44 -5.03 22.15
N LEU A 214 6.37 -4.81 21.21
CA LEU A 214 7.78 -5.17 21.36
C LEU A 214 8.61 -4.09 22.06
N SER A 215 8.09 -2.87 22.24
CA SER A 215 8.90 -1.70 22.61
C SER A 215 9.11 -1.49 24.11
N ASP A 216 8.46 -2.27 24.97
CA ASP A 216 8.53 -2.05 26.42
C ASP A 216 9.97 -2.09 26.94
N ASN A 217 10.36 -1.00 27.60
CA ASN A 217 11.70 -0.78 28.14
C ASN A 217 12.85 -0.89 27.12
N LYS A 218 12.58 -0.59 25.83
CA LYS A 218 13.57 -0.64 24.75
C LYS A 218 13.98 0.73 24.24
N ARG A 219 15.24 0.86 23.84
CA ARG A 219 15.69 1.96 22.98
C ARG A 219 15.48 1.58 21.51
N VAL A 220 14.75 2.41 20.77
CA VAL A 220 14.30 2.08 19.41
C VAL A 220 14.92 3.02 18.37
N LEU A 221 15.36 2.45 17.25
CA LEU A 221 15.74 3.21 16.06
C LEU A 221 14.70 3.00 14.96
N ASN A 222 14.08 4.09 14.51
CA ASN A 222 13.16 4.09 13.39
C ASN A 222 13.80 4.77 12.17
N CYS A 223 14.21 3.99 11.17
CA CYS A 223 14.78 4.50 9.94
C CYS A 223 13.71 4.67 8.86
N PHE A 224 13.84 5.73 8.04
CA PHE A 224 12.82 6.18 7.08
C PHE A 224 11.53 6.56 7.80
N ALA A 225 11.67 7.35 8.86
CA ALA A 225 10.62 7.55 9.85
C ALA A 225 9.35 8.21 9.28
N TYR A 226 9.44 8.95 8.18
CA TYR A 226 8.33 9.71 7.60
C TYR A 226 7.61 10.53 8.68
N THR A 227 6.32 10.34 8.91
CA THR A 227 5.55 11.07 9.95
C THR A 227 5.62 10.43 11.34
N GLY A 228 6.57 9.52 11.55
CA GLY A 228 6.86 8.92 12.86
C GLY A 228 5.89 7.83 13.29
N GLY A 229 5.12 7.22 12.38
CA GLY A 229 4.09 6.25 12.74
C GLY A 229 4.60 5.12 13.66
N PHE A 230 5.76 4.56 13.34
CA PHE A 230 6.45 3.59 14.18
C PHE A 230 6.99 4.18 15.49
N SER A 231 7.50 5.41 15.46
CA SER A 231 8.03 6.10 16.64
C SER A 231 6.94 6.35 17.68
N ILE A 232 5.77 6.84 17.25
CA ILE A 232 4.59 7.03 18.11
C ILE A 232 4.15 5.69 18.70
N ALA A 233 4.10 4.64 17.88
CA ALA A 233 3.70 3.31 18.34
C ALA A 233 4.69 2.73 19.37
N ALA A 234 5.99 2.90 19.15
CA ALA A 234 7.03 2.46 20.07
C ALA A 234 6.96 3.18 21.43
N LEU A 235 6.84 4.52 21.41
CA LEU A 235 6.71 5.31 22.64
C LEU A 235 5.41 5.00 23.40
N ALA A 236 4.29 4.83 22.70
CA ALA A 236 3.05 4.35 23.30
C ALA A 236 3.10 2.88 23.77
N GLY A 237 4.19 2.18 23.47
CA GLY A 237 4.56 0.85 23.94
C GLY A 237 5.62 0.88 25.05
N ASN A 238 5.86 2.04 25.67
CA ASN A 238 6.86 2.27 26.72
C ASN A 238 8.32 2.09 26.28
N ALA A 239 8.66 2.43 25.03
CA ALA A 239 10.06 2.63 24.66
C ALA A 239 10.71 3.66 25.59
N THR A 240 11.94 3.40 26.02
CA THR A 240 12.70 4.33 26.89
C THR A 240 13.15 5.57 26.12
N HIS A 241 13.47 5.40 24.84
CA HIS A 241 13.84 6.47 23.92
C HIS A 241 13.67 6.00 22.47
N VAL A 242 13.25 6.90 21.58
CA VAL A 242 13.15 6.61 20.14
C VAL A 242 13.92 7.62 19.31
N ASP A 243 14.91 7.14 18.57
CA ASP A 243 15.63 7.93 17.56
C ASP A 243 14.98 7.69 16.18
N SER A 244 14.63 8.76 15.48
CA SER A 244 13.97 8.71 14.16
C SER A 244 14.80 9.38 13.09
N VAL A 245 15.19 8.60 12.09
CA VAL A 245 16.06 9.06 10.99
C VAL A 245 15.24 9.26 9.72
N GLU A 246 15.28 10.46 9.16
CA GLU A 246 14.55 10.83 7.94
C GLU A 246 15.27 11.97 7.22
N MET A 247 15.40 11.89 5.89
CA MET A 247 16.13 12.90 5.11
C MET A 247 15.37 14.23 5.02
N SER A 248 14.04 14.18 5.15
CA SER A 248 13.19 15.34 4.97
C SER A 248 12.94 16.06 6.29
N ALA A 249 13.58 17.21 6.49
CA ALA A 249 13.33 18.09 7.64
C ALA A 249 11.85 18.48 7.83
N LYS A 250 11.04 18.44 6.76
CA LYS A 250 9.57 18.67 6.85
C LYS A 250 8.85 17.60 7.68
N CYS A 251 9.46 16.44 7.88
CA CYS A 251 8.91 15.36 8.68
C CYS A 251 9.03 15.63 10.17
N GLU A 252 10.03 16.40 10.62
CA GLU A 252 10.23 16.75 12.03
C GLU A 252 8.97 17.37 12.62
N ALA A 253 8.47 18.46 12.04
CA ALA A 253 7.26 19.13 12.50
C ALA A 253 6.01 18.22 12.49
N ARG A 254 5.95 17.23 11.58
CA ARG A 254 4.85 16.26 11.53
C ARG A 254 4.96 15.21 12.64
N ILE A 255 6.17 14.77 12.96
CA ILE A 255 6.45 13.86 14.08
C ILE A 255 6.12 14.56 15.40
N GLU A 256 6.62 15.78 15.60
CA GLU A 256 6.36 16.59 16.80
C GLU A 256 4.87 16.82 17.04
N LYS A 257 4.12 17.11 15.97
CA LYS A 257 2.65 17.21 16.05
C LYS A 257 2.02 15.90 16.52
N ASN A 258 2.45 14.76 15.98
CA ASN A 258 1.91 13.45 16.38
C ASN A 258 2.32 13.05 17.80
N LEU A 259 3.53 13.40 18.26
CA LEU A 259 3.95 13.20 19.66
C LEU A 259 3.03 13.98 20.61
N SER A 260 2.80 15.26 20.30
CA SER A 260 1.95 16.15 21.09
C SER A 260 0.50 15.63 21.18
N LEU A 261 -0.07 15.12 20.09
CA LEU A 261 -1.43 14.55 20.09
C LEU A 261 -1.60 13.33 21.03
N ASN A 262 -0.50 12.64 21.33
CA ASN A 262 -0.48 11.45 22.18
C ASN A 262 0.15 11.70 23.55
N ASN A 263 0.62 12.92 23.85
CA ASN A 263 1.37 13.27 25.06
C ASN A 263 2.61 12.37 25.25
N LEU A 264 3.36 12.15 24.18
CA LEU A 264 4.57 11.31 24.18
C LEU A 264 5.82 12.18 24.14
N GLU A 265 6.85 11.75 24.86
CA GLU A 265 8.16 12.41 24.99
C GLU A 265 9.30 11.41 24.68
N ASN A 266 10.55 11.72 25.02
CA ASN A 266 11.73 10.85 24.84
C ASN A 266 11.97 10.43 23.38
N HIS A 267 11.89 11.41 22.50
CA HIS A 267 12.12 11.25 21.06
C HIS A 267 13.28 12.13 20.60
N THR A 268 13.99 11.71 19.56
CA THR A 268 14.96 12.55 18.85
C THR A 268 14.78 12.40 17.35
N PHE A 269 14.62 13.51 16.65
CA PHE A 269 14.64 13.57 15.20
C PHE A 269 16.07 13.76 14.67
N ILE A 270 16.44 12.96 13.68
CA ILE A 270 17.75 12.97 13.04
C ILE A 270 17.54 13.19 11.54
N CYS A 271 17.85 14.40 11.08
CA CYS A 271 17.75 14.77 9.67
C CYS A 271 18.98 14.28 8.89
N ASP A 272 18.96 13.03 8.42
CA ASP A 272 20.11 12.42 7.74
C ASP A 272 19.66 11.41 6.67
N ASP A 273 20.55 11.10 5.72
CA ASP A 273 20.37 9.95 4.84
C ASP A 273 20.56 8.66 5.65
N VAL A 274 19.59 7.76 5.58
CA VAL A 274 19.61 6.55 6.39
C VAL A 274 20.85 5.70 6.09
N PHE A 275 21.26 5.55 4.82
CA PHE A 275 22.43 4.73 4.49
C PHE A 275 23.72 5.32 5.07
N ASP A 276 23.83 6.64 5.13
CA ASP A 276 24.98 7.31 5.74
C ASP A 276 24.92 7.25 7.26
N TYR A 277 23.74 7.48 7.86
CA TYR A 277 23.53 7.29 9.30
C TYR A 277 23.87 5.85 9.74
N LEU A 278 23.50 4.82 8.96
CA LEU A 278 23.82 3.44 9.29
C LEU A 278 25.32 3.12 9.25
N LYS A 279 26.20 4.02 8.78
CA LYS A 279 27.66 3.84 8.78
C LYS A 279 28.35 4.39 10.03
N THR A 280 27.67 5.19 10.85
CA THR A 280 28.20 5.80 12.09
C THR A 280 28.50 4.78 13.21
N THR A 281 29.45 5.06 14.10
CA THR A 281 30.18 4.00 14.83
C THR A 281 29.56 3.44 16.11
N ASP A 282 28.48 4.00 16.66
CA ASP A 282 27.93 3.54 17.96
C ASP A 282 26.41 3.34 17.92
N TRP A 283 25.97 2.09 18.00
CA TRP A 283 24.56 1.72 18.07
C TRP A 283 24.28 0.96 19.37
N ASN A 284 23.28 1.42 20.11
CA ASN A 284 22.79 0.72 21.30
C ASN A 284 21.26 0.70 21.28
N TYR A 285 20.72 0.01 20.26
CA TYR A 285 19.28 -0.10 20.03
C TYR A 285 18.82 -1.53 20.23
N ASP A 286 17.76 -1.72 21.02
CA ASP A 286 17.17 -3.03 21.28
C ASP A 286 16.17 -3.43 20.19
N LEU A 287 15.59 -2.44 19.49
CA LEU A 287 14.68 -2.62 18.37
C LEU A 287 15.05 -1.64 17.24
N VAL A 288 15.26 -2.16 16.04
CA VAL A 288 15.52 -1.36 14.83
C VAL A 288 14.44 -1.62 13.80
N ILE A 289 13.95 -0.58 13.15
CA ILE A 289 12.92 -0.63 12.12
C ILE A 289 13.48 -0.07 10.82
N LEU A 290 13.43 -0.88 9.76
CA LEU A 290 13.84 -0.52 8.41
C LEU A 290 12.63 -0.61 7.47
N ASP A 291 12.00 0.52 7.17
CA ASP A 291 10.90 0.62 6.19
C ASP A 291 11.26 1.53 5.00
N PRO A 292 12.22 1.14 4.15
CA PRO A 292 12.67 1.98 3.05
C PRO A 292 11.58 2.16 1.98
N PRO A 293 11.63 3.26 1.21
CA PRO A 293 10.82 3.38 0.01
C PRO A 293 11.14 2.25 -0.99
N ALA A 294 10.21 1.97 -1.90
CA ALA A 294 10.42 0.94 -2.92
C ALA A 294 11.64 1.27 -3.81
N PHE A 295 12.71 0.50 -3.68
CA PHE A 295 13.92 0.64 -4.50
C PHE A 295 13.72 0.15 -5.95
N VAL A 296 12.76 -0.75 -6.19
CA VAL A 296 12.45 -1.24 -7.55
C VAL A 296 11.21 -0.54 -8.12
N LYS A 297 11.41 0.35 -9.10
CA LYS A 297 10.30 0.92 -9.91
C LYS A 297 10.12 0.21 -11.26
N LYS A 298 11.15 -0.51 -11.72
CA LYS A 298 11.17 -1.28 -12.98
C LYS A 298 11.92 -2.60 -12.80
N ARG A 299 11.49 -3.65 -13.51
CA ARG A 299 12.09 -5.00 -13.42
C ARG A 299 13.61 -5.05 -13.69
N ASN A 300 14.13 -4.15 -14.53
CA ASN A 300 15.57 -4.10 -14.84
C ASN A 300 16.43 -3.55 -13.68
N ASP A 301 15.84 -2.99 -12.64
CA ASP A 301 16.56 -2.44 -11.49
C ASP A 301 16.64 -3.40 -10.29
N ILE A 302 16.21 -4.66 -10.46
CA ILE A 302 16.19 -5.66 -9.38
C ILE A 302 17.58 -5.84 -8.76
N ASP A 303 18.66 -5.94 -9.55
CA ASP A 303 20.02 -6.14 -9.01
C ASP A 303 20.54 -4.95 -8.20
N LYS A 304 20.10 -3.72 -8.55
CA LYS A 304 20.45 -2.52 -7.79
C LYS A 304 19.69 -2.50 -6.46
N ALA A 305 18.39 -2.77 -6.50
CA ALA A 305 17.58 -2.85 -5.29
C ALA A 305 18.00 -4.00 -4.37
N PHE A 306 18.39 -5.14 -4.93
CA PHE A 306 18.94 -6.27 -4.18
C PHE A 306 20.15 -5.80 -3.35
N ARG A 307 21.09 -5.09 -3.98
CA ARG A 307 22.26 -4.52 -3.28
C ARG A 307 21.86 -3.51 -2.23
N ALA A 308 20.96 -2.56 -2.56
CA ALA A 308 20.50 -1.56 -1.60
C ALA A 308 19.83 -2.19 -0.36
N TYR A 309 18.90 -3.13 -0.55
CA TYR A 309 18.27 -3.84 0.58
C TYR A 309 19.29 -4.67 1.37
N LYS A 310 20.22 -5.35 0.69
CA LYS A 310 21.27 -6.14 1.33
C LYS A 310 22.15 -5.24 2.20
N ASP A 311 22.67 -4.15 1.65
CA ASP A 311 23.58 -3.25 2.34
C ASP A 311 22.90 -2.57 3.53
N LEU A 312 21.65 -2.13 3.36
CA LEU A 312 20.84 -1.55 4.44
C LEU A 312 20.70 -2.53 5.62
N ASN A 313 20.28 -3.77 5.34
CA ASN A 313 20.11 -4.78 6.39
C ASN A 313 21.44 -5.25 6.97
N ARG A 314 22.50 -5.35 6.15
CA ARG A 314 23.84 -5.75 6.59
C ARG A 314 24.37 -4.75 7.63
N HIS A 315 24.29 -3.45 7.34
CA HIS A 315 24.75 -2.41 8.26
C HIS A 315 23.99 -2.43 9.59
N ALA A 316 22.68 -2.66 9.57
CA ALA A 316 21.91 -2.81 10.81
C ALA A 316 22.33 -4.07 11.58
N ILE A 317 22.33 -5.23 10.93
CA ILE A 317 22.69 -6.51 11.55
C ILE A 317 24.09 -6.46 12.16
N GLU A 318 25.06 -5.88 11.46
CA GLU A 318 26.45 -5.76 11.92
C GLU A 318 26.57 -4.99 13.26
N LYS A 319 25.67 -4.02 13.51
CA LYS A 319 25.81 -3.05 14.61
C LYS A 319 24.91 -3.29 15.81
N MET A 320 23.80 -3.97 15.63
CA MET A 320 22.82 -4.13 16.71
C MET A 320 23.35 -5.03 17.84
N PRO A 321 23.14 -4.75 19.13
CA PRO A 321 23.55 -5.65 20.21
C PRO A 321 22.97 -7.08 20.07
N SER A 322 23.66 -8.09 20.59
CA SER A 322 23.09 -9.44 20.70
C SER A 322 21.81 -9.42 21.53
N GLY A 323 20.78 -10.14 21.09
CA GLY A 323 19.47 -10.19 21.74
C GLY A 323 18.47 -9.13 21.27
N SER A 324 18.88 -8.25 20.36
CA SER A 324 18.02 -7.23 19.76
C SER A 324 17.10 -7.76 18.66
N LEU A 325 16.13 -6.94 18.27
CA LEU A 325 15.11 -7.22 17.26
C LEU A 325 15.23 -6.27 16.08
N LEU A 326 15.22 -6.81 14.85
CA LEU A 326 15.19 -6.03 13.61
C LEU A 326 13.89 -6.30 12.85
N LEU A 327 13.04 -5.28 12.72
CA LEU A 327 11.89 -5.29 11.81
C LEU A 327 12.31 -4.69 10.47
N THR A 328 12.24 -5.47 9.39
CA THR A 328 12.67 -5.02 8.05
C THR A 328 11.59 -5.29 7.02
N CYS A 329 11.30 -4.26 6.21
CA CYS A 329 10.16 -4.22 5.30
C CYS A 329 10.60 -4.01 3.84
N SER A 330 9.80 -4.51 2.91
CA SER A 330 9.92 -4.26 1.49
C SER A 330 8.53 -4.13 0.85
N CYS A 331 8.26 -2.97 0.27
CA CYS A 331 7.08 -2.71 -0.56
C CYS A 331 7.35 -2.90 -2.07
N SER A 332 8.52 -3.41 -2.45
CA SER A 332 8.90 -3.55 -3.86
C SER A 332 8.14 -4.73 -4.49
N TYR A 333 7.23 -4.45 -5.43
CA TYR A 333 6.42 -5.45 -6.13
C TYR A 333 7.27 -6.58 -6.74
N HIS A 334 8.40 -6.23 -7.36
CA HIS A 334 9.29 -7.18 -8.03
C HIS A 334 10.21 -7.98 -7.08
N VAL A 335 10.15 -7.72 -5.77
CA VAL A 335 10.87 -8.50 -4.76
C VAL A 335 9.83 -9.35 -4.06
N ASP A 336 9.76 -10.64 -4.40
CA ASP A 336 8.91 -11.58 -3.69
C ASP A 336 9.50 -11.93 -2.30
N GLU A 337 8.72 -12.64 -1.49
CA GLU A 337 9.12 -13.03 -0.13
C GLU A 337 10.40 -13.89 -0.13
N SER A 338 10.52 -14.82 -1.08
CA SER A 338 11.67 -15.73 -1.16
C SER A 338 12.95 -14.98 -1.52
N LEU A 339 12.86 -14.03 -2.46
CA LEU A 339 13.97 -13.17 -2.83
C LEU A 339 14.36 -12.25 -1.67
N PHE A 340 13.39 -11.67 -0.96
CA PHE A 340 13.68 -10.83 0.21
C PHE A 340 14.38 -11.62 1.32
N GLN A 341 13.92 -12.84 1.60
CA GLN A 341 14.59 -13.73 2.56
C GLN A 341 16.02 -14.07 2.11
N ASN A 342 16.28 -14.28 0.82
CA ASN A 342 17.62 -14.49 0.29
C ASN A 342 18.51 -13.25 0.47
N ILE A 343 17.96 -12.05 0.25
CA ILE A 343 18.67 -10.78 0.53
C ILE A 343 19.11 -10.73 2.00
N LEU A 344 18.22 -11.03 2.94
CA LEU A 344 18.52 -11.04 4.36
C LEU A 344 19.56 -12.10 4.74
N PHE A 345 19.48 -13.29 4.13
CA PHE A 345 20.50 -14.33 4.30
C PHE A 345 21.88 -13.82 3.90
N ARG A 346 22.02 -13.17 2.74
CA ARG A 346 23.30 -12.62 2.30
C ARG A 346 23.79 -11.48 3.19
N ALA A 347 22.88 -10.61 3.63
CA ALA A 347 23.18 -9.53 4.56
C ALA A 347 23.74 -10.06 5.89
N ALA A 348 23.09 -11.07 6.49
CA ALA A 348 23.55 -11.69 7.73
C ALA A 348 24.89 -12.43 7.57
N ASN A 349 25.06 -13.16 6.46
CA ASN A 349 26.30 -13.87 6.15
C ASN A 349 27.49 -12.90 5.97
N GLU A 350 27.28 -11.78 5.27
CA GLU A 350 28.31 -10.75 5.11
C GLU A 350 28.58 -9.97 6.40
N ALA A 351 27.58 -9.79 7.26
CA ALA A 351 27.77 -9.22 8.60
C ALA A 351 28.48 -10.19 9.56
N GLY A 352 28.65 -11.47 9.18
CA GLY A 352 29.27 -12.48 10.04
C GLY A 352 28.43 -12.85 11.26
N ARG A 353 27.11 -12.67 11.21
CA ARG A 353 26.21 -12.85 12.36
C ARG A 353 25.09 -13.85 12.11
N SER A 354 24.70 -14.53 13.19
CA SER A 354 23.54 -15.41 13.19
C SER A 354 22.27 -14.61 13.46
N VAL A 355 21.26 -14.79 12.61
CA VAL A 355 19.93 -14.18 12.76
C VAL A 355 18.85 -15.24 12.59
N ARG A 356 17.69 -15.04 13.22
CA ARG A 356 16.51 -15.92 13.06
C ARG A 356 15.30 -15.10 12.68
N ILE A 357 14.55 -15.55 11.67
CA ILE A 357 13.21 -15.04 11.42
C ILE A 357 12.30 -15.62 12.50
N ILE A 358 11.74 -14.76 13.35
CA ILE A 358 10.81 -15.16 14.41
C ILE A 358 9.36 -14.84 14.05
N GLU A 359 9.14 -13.91 13.11
CA GLU A 359 7.82 -13.61 12.59
C GLU A 359 7.88 -13.18 11.12
N LYS A 360 6.83 -13.56 10.37
CA LYS A 360 6.56 -13.08 9.02
C LYS A 360 5.26 -12.32 9.06
N HIS A 361 5.25 -11.07 8.64
CA HIS A 361 4.05 -10.27 8.71
C HIS A 361 3.46 -9.97 7.33
N ARG A 362 2.13 -9.87 7.32
CA ARG A 362 1.28 -9.56 6.17
C ARG A 362 0.74 -8.12 6.22
N LEU A 363 0.18 -7.70 5.08
CA LEU A 363 -0.63 -6.49 4.92
C LEU A 363 -1.72 -6.37 6.00
N ALA A 364 -2.07 -5.13 6.35
CA ALA A 364 -3.22 -4.84 7.20
C ALA A 364 -4.54 -5.37 6.60
N HIS A 365 -5.50 -5.66 7.46
CA HIS A 365 -6.75 -6.34 7.08
C HIS A 365 -7.64 -5.57 6.10
N ASP A 366 -7.46 -4.25 6.01
CA ASP A 366 -8.10 -3.36 5.04
C ASP A 366 -7.38 -3.31 3.68
N HIS A 367 -6.30 -4.07 3.50
CA HIS A 367 -5.57 -4.26 2.25
C HIS A 367 -5.69 -5.71 1.76
N PRO A 368 -6.91 -6.20 1.46
CA PRO A 368 -7.12 -7.59 1.07
C PRO A 368 -6.40 -7.92 -0.23
N VAL A 369 -5.84 -9.12 -0.27
CA VAL A 369 -5.33 -9.75 -1.49
C VAL A 369 -6.40 -10.72 -1.98
N SER A 370 -6.86 -10.53 -3.22
CA SER A 370 -7.85 -11.44 -3.81
C SER A 370 -7.21 -12.80 -4.07
N ILE A 371 -7.88 -13.87 -3.64
CA ILE A 371 -7.44 -15.24 -3.95
C ILE A 371 -7.43 -15.53 -5.45
N PHE A 372 -8.24 -14.78 -6.21
CA PHE A 372 -8.32 -14.88 -7.67
C PHE A 372 -7.31 -13.96 -8.37
N HIS A 373 -6.55 -13.16 -7.62
CA HIS A 373 -5.56 -12.22 -8.13
C HIS A 373 -4.40 -12.03 -7.13
N PRO A 374 -3.57 -13.07 -6.92
CA PRO A 374 -2.51 -13.08 -5.90
C PRO A 374 -1.40 -12.05 -6.15
N GLU A 375 -1.28 -11.53 -7.37
CA GLU A 375 -0.31 -10.52 -7.75
C GLU A 375 -0.43 -9.24 -6.94
N SER A 376 -1.58 -8.92 -6.34
CA SER A 376 -1.74 -7.71 -5.51
C SER A 376 -1.02 -7.77 -4.16
N SER A 377 -0.41 -8.90 -3.79
CA SER A 377 0.42 -9.02 -2.59
C SER A 377 1.79 -8.34 -2.78
N TYR A 378 1.95 -7.14 -2.22
CA TYR A 378 3.15 -6.32 -2.45
C TYR A 378 4.07 -6.13 -1.23
N LEU A 379 3.54 -6.12 0.01
CA LEU A 379 4.31 -5.88 1.23
C LEU A 379 4.92 -7.19 1.75
N LYS A 380 6.19 -7.14 2.13
CA LYS A 380 6.90 -8.23 2.80
C LYS A 380 7.62 -7.67 4.00
N SER A 381 7.41 -8.26 5.17
CA SER A 381 8.05 -7.83 6.41
C SER A 381 8.49 -9.03 7.23
N PHE A 382 9.71 -8.96 7.76
CA PHE A 382 10.26 -9.98 8.65
C PHE A 382 10.71 -9.34 9.96
N LEU A 383 10.41 -10.02 11.06
CA LEU A 383 11.00 -9.73 12.36
C LEU A 383 12.15 -10.70 12.60
N LEU A 384 13.35 -10.16 12.75
CA LEU A 384 14.58 -10.91 12.97
C LEU A 384 15.03 -10.76 14.42
N TYR A 385 15.46 -11.86 15.03
CA TYR A 385 16.22 -11.87 16.27
C TYR A 385 17.72 -11.97 15.97
N ILE A 386 18.50 -11.05 16.52
CA ILE A 386 19.94 -10.93 16.28
C ILE A 386 20.72 -11.63 17.40
N HIS A 387 21.63 -12.55 17.06
CA HIS A 387 22.51 -13.24 18.01
C HIS A 387 23.85 -12.52 18.17
#